data_AF-A0A2D4J9V3-F1
#
_entry.id   AF-A0A2D4J9V3-F1
#
_cell.length_a   1.000
_cell.length_b   1.000
_cell.length_c   1.000
_cell.angle_alpha   90.00
_cell.angle_beta   90.00
_cell.angle_gamma   90.00
#
_symmetry.space_group_name_H-M   'P 1'
#
loop_
_entity.id
_entity.type
_entity.pdbx_description
1 polymer ?
#
loop_
_entity_poly.entity_id
_entity_poly.type
_entity_poly.pdbx_seq_one_letter_code
_entity_poly.pdbx_strand_id
1 'polypeptide(L)'
;MYILLKQQYLCWLGHVMRMADGRIPKDLLYGELVQGKCPRGRPQLRYKDICKRDLKALGMDINSWETLTSDCSAWRLKMQHSLLQFEEETLVWQAEAKRQSWNQRNLRAGQGRDCICPQRGNLCHSQIGLSSHTRCCFRTSLQSTIP
;
A
#
# COMPACT_ATOMS: atom_id res chain seq x y z
N MET A 1 -1.24 -0.34 -8.78
CA MET A 1 -1.12 -1.29 -9.91
C MET A 1 -2.00 -2.55 -9.80
N TYR A 2 -2.79 -2.76 -8.74
CA TYR A 2 -3.61 -3.98 -8.57
C TYR A 2 -5.13 -3.79 -8.81
N ILE A 3 -5.59 -2.56 -9.07
CA ILE A 3 -7.01 -2.20 -9.09
C ILE A 3 -7.68 -2.64 -10.40
N LEU A 4 -6.98 -2.47 -11.53
CA LEU A 4 -7.46 -2.91 -12.85
C LEU A 4 -7.69 -4.43 -12.92
N LEU A 5 -6.78 -5.22 -12.33
CA LEU A 5 -6.91 -6.68 -12.28
C LEU A 5 -8.13 -7.10 -11.46
N LYS A 6 -8.31 -6.50 -10.27
CA LYS A 6 -9.49 -6.72 -9.42
C LYS A 6 -10.78 -6.39 -10.17
N GLN A 7 -10.82 -5.25 -10.86
CA GLN A 7 -11.96 -4.84 -11.65
C GLN A 7 -12.27 -5.85 -12.77
N GLN A 8 -11.27 -6.28 -13.53
CA GLN A 8 -11.47 -7.24 -14.62
C GLN A 8 -12.00 -8.59 -14.11
N TYR A 9 -11.41 -9.12 -13.03
CA TYR A 9 -11.86 -10.38 -12.44
C TYR A 9 -13.30 -10.30 -11.93
N LEU A 10 -13.68 -9.19 -11.29
CA LEU A 10 -15.03 -8.99 -10.76
C LEU A 10 -16.07 -8.70 -11.85
N CYS A 11 -15.70 -7.98 -12.91
CA CYS A 11 -16.54 -7.82 -14.09
C CYS A 11 -16.86 -9.17 -14.75
N TRP A 12 -15.83 -10.00 -14.95
CA TRP A 12 -16.00 -11.34 -15.49
C TRP A 12 -16.84 -12.23 -14.57
N LEU A 13 -16.59 -12.19 -13.26
CA LEU A 13 -17.35 -12.96 -12.27
C LEU A 13 -18.85 -12.63 -12.33
N GLY A 14 -19.20 -11.34 -12.31
CA GLY A 14 -20.59 -10.92 -12.41
C GLY A 14 -21.22 -11.34 -13.75
N HIS A 15 -20.46 -11.31 -14.84
CA HIS A 15 -20.95 -11.80 -16.14
C HIS A 15 -21.23 -13.30 -16.13
N VAL A 16 -20.33 -14.12 -15.59
CA VAL A 16 -20.50 -15.57 -15.47
C VAL A 16 -21.69 -15.93 -14.58
N MET A 17 -21.90 -15.23 -13.48
CA MET A 17 -23.04 -15.47 -12.59
C MET A 17 -24.39 -15.29 -13.27
N ARG A 18 -24.50 -14.31 -14.17
CA ARG A 18 -25.72 -14.03 -14.95
C ARG A 18 -25.91 -14.96 -16.14
N MET A 19 -24.92 -15.80 -16.47
CA MET A 19 -25.13 -16.85 -17.47
C MET A 19 -26.12 -17.90 -16.93
N ALA A 20 -26.87 -18.52 -17.86
CA ALA A 20 -27.67 -19.69 -17.54
C ALA A 20 -26.80 -20.84 -17.01
N ASP A 21 -27.37 -21.67 -16.14
CA ASP A 21 -26.72 -22.89 -15.65
C ASP A 21 -26.47 -23.89 -16.80
N GLY A 22 -25.44 -24.73 -16.69
CA GLY A 22 -25.02 -25.65 -17.76
C GLY A 22 -24.13 -25.00 -18.83
N ARG A 23 -23.77 -23.72 -18.66
CA ARG A 23 -22.75 -23.05 -19.48
C ARG A 23 -21.37 -23.40 -18.92
N ILE A 24 -20.46 -23.84 -19.80
CA ILE A 24 -19.08 -24.23 -19.45
C ILE A 24 -18.38 -23.26 -18.48
N PRO A 25 -18.41 -21.92 -18.67
CA PRO A 25 -17.74 -21.01 -17.73
C PRO A 25 -18.33 -21.01 -16.32
N LYS A 26 -19.66 -21.15 -16.19
CA LYS A 26 -20.36 -21.18 -14.91
C LYS A 26 -20.14 -22.53 -14.23
N ASP A 27 -20.22 -23.61 -14.99
CA ASP A 27 -19.92 -24.96 -14.48
C ASP A 27 -18.46 -25.07 -14.04
N LEU A 28 -17.52 -24.45 -14.76
CA LEU A 28 -16.11 -24.39 -14.36
C LEU A 28 -15.89 -23.56 -13.09
N LEU A 29 -16.62 -22.45 -12.94
CA LEU A 29 -16.54 -21.59 -11.75
C LEU A 29 -16.97 -22.34 -10.48
N TYR A 30 -17.99 -23.18 -10.58
CA TYR A 30 -18.51 -24.01 -9.49
C TYR A 30 -17.97 -25.44 -9.48
N GLY A 31 -17.10 -25.78 -10.44
CA GLY A 31 -16.54 -27.11 -10.58
C GLY A 31 -15.71 -27.51 -9.36
N GLU A 32 -16.05 -28.66 -8.78
CA GLU A 32 -15.30 -29.30 -7.72
C GLU A 32 -14.71 -30.63 -8.21
N LEU A 33 -13.58 -31.05 -7.60
CA LEU A 33 -13.04 -32.36 -7.91
C LEU A 33 -13.97 -33.43 -7.35
N VAL A 34 -14.57 -34.22 -8.23
CA VAL A 34 -15.37 -35.40 -7.84
C VAL A 34 -14.49 -36.48 -7.24
N GLN A 35 -13.26 -36.64 -7.75
CA GLN A 35 -12.27 -37.61 -7.28
C GLN A 35 -10.87 -37.03 -7.32
N GLY A 36 -10.00 -37.46 -6.40
CA GLY A 36 -8.61 -37.02 -6.29
C GLY A 36 -8.37 -36.01 -5.16
N LYS A 37 -7.10 -35.82 -4.79
CA LYS A 37 -6.66 -34.87 -3.76
C LYS A 37 -5.83 -33.77 -4.44
N CYS A 38 -6.03 -32.52 -4.04
CA CYS A 38 -5.13 -31.45 -4.45
C CYS A 38 -3.71 -31.73 -3.92
N PRO A 39 -2.65 -31.37 -4.68
CA PRO A 39 -1.27 -31.50 -4.21
C PRO A 39 -1.08 -30.85 -2.83
N ARG A 40 -0.29 -31.48 -1.95
CA ARG A 40 0.07 -30.89 -0.66
C ARG A 40 1.07 -29.74 -0.86
N GLY A 41 0.93 -28.65 -0.10
CA GLY A 41 1.82 -27.48 -0.17
C GLY A 41 1.07 -26.22 -0.58
N ARG A 42 1.50 -25.58 -1.68
CA ARG A 42 0.89 -24.36 -2.23
C ARG A 42 0.23 -24.61 -3.59
N PRO A 43 -0.94 -25.28 -3.64
CA PRO A 43 -1.76 -25.31 -4.85
C PRO A 43 -2.02 -23.90 -5.38
N GLN A 44 -2.12 -23.78 -6.70
CA GLN A 44 -2.61 -22.54 -7.30
C GLN A 44 -4.04 -22.30 -6.85
N LEU A 45 -4.36 -21.04 -6.53
CA LEU A 45 -5.72 -20.64 -6.18
C LEU A 45 -6.64 -20.87 -7.37
N ARG A 46 -7.85 -21.39 -7.13
CA ARG A 46 -8.87 -21.40 -8.17
C ARG A 46 -9.29 -19.97 -8.48
N TYR A 47 -9.83 -19.76 -9.68
CA TYR A 47 -10.32 -18.45 -10.09
C TYR A 47 -11.36 -17.90 -9.10
N LYS A 48 -12.30 -18.75 -8.64
CA LYS A 48 -13.28 -18.42 -7.60
C LYS A 48 -12.62 -17.88 -6.32
N ASP A 49 -11.51 -18.47 -5.90
CA ASP A 49 -10.80 -18.06 -4.68
C ASP A 49 -10.08 -16.71 -4.85
N ILE A 50 -9.57 -16.43 -6.05
CA ILE A 50 -9.00 -15.12 -6.41
C ILE A 50 -10.09 -14.04 -6.28
N CYS A 51 -11.26 -14.29 -6.87
CA CYS A 51 -12.41 -13.39 -6.78
C CYS A 51 -12.87 -13.17 -5.33
N LYS A 52 -12.97 -14.23 -4.51
CA LYS A 52 -13.33 -14.11 -3.09
C LYS A 52 -12.33 -13.26 -2.31
N ARG A 53 -11.03 -13.43 -2.58
CA ARG A 53 -9.96 -12.61 -1.98
C ARG A 53 -10.09 -11.15 -2.39
N ASP A 54 -10.41 -10.90 -3.65
CA ASP A 54 -10.56 -9.53 -4.15
C ASP A 54 -11.83 -8.86 -3.61
N LEU A 55 -12.96 -9.58 -3.54
CA LEU A 55 -14.18 -9.12 -2.87
C LEU A 55 -13.92 -8.72 -1.42
N LYS A 56 -13.20 -9.58 -0.68
CA LYS A 56 -12.82 -9.29 0.70
C LYS A 56 -11.96 -8.02 0.82
N ALA A 57 -10.99 -7.86 -0.09
CA ALA A 57 -10.14 -6.68 -0.11
C ALA A 57 -10.91 -5.39 -0.44
N LEU A 58 -12.02 -5.50 -1.17
CA LEU A 58 -12.91 -4.40 -1.52
C LEU A 58 -14.02 -4.14 -0.48
N GLY A 59 -13.97 -4.80 0.68
CA GLY A 59 -14.97 -4.67 1.73
C GLY A 59 -16.36 -5.20 1.34
N MET A 60 -16.44 -6.05 0.33
CA MET A 60 -17.69 -6.67 -0.11
C MET A 60 -17.89 -8.00 0.62
N ASP A 61 -19.15 -8.31 0.93
CA ASP A 61 -19.48 -9.57 1.60
C ASP A 61 -19.35 -10.77 0.65
N ILE A 62 -18.67 -11.81 1.13
CA ILE A 62 -18.35 -13.04 0.39
C ILE A 62 -19.54 -14.01 0.36
N ASN A 63 -20.54 -13.80 1.21
CA ASN A 63 -21.72 -14.67 1.26
C ASN A 63 -22.88 -14.15 0.41
N SER A 64 -22.98 -12.83 0.20
CA SER A 64 -24.09 -12.20 -0.53
C SER A 64 -23.74 -11.72 -1.95
N TRP A 65 -22.48 -11.83 -2.40
CA TRP A 65 -22.10 -11.36 -3.74
C TRP A 65 -22.85 -12.08 -4.87
N GLU A 66 -23.21 -13.36 -4.72
CA GLU A 66 -23.97 -14.10 -5.74
C GLU A 66 -25.33 -13.44 -5.99
N THR A 67 -26.07 -13.14 -4.92
CA THR A 67 -27.34 -12.40 -5.01
C THR A 67 -27.15 -11.00 -5.58
N LEU A 68 -26.07 -10.31 -5.20
CA LEU A 68 -25.78 -8.96 -5.68
C LEU A 68 -25.40 -8.93 -7.16
N THR A 69 -24.78 -10.00 -7.70
CA THR A 69 -24.42 -10.10 -9.12
C THR A 69 -25.61 -10.29 -10.06
N SER A 70 -26.76 -10.75 -9.54
CA SER A 70 -27.99 -10.93 -10.31
C SER A 70 -28.48 -9.61 -10.90
N ASP A 71 -28.35 -8.51 -10.15
CA ASP A 71 -28.58 -7.16 -10.66
C ASP A 71 -27.27 -6.57 -11.22
N CYS A 72 -27.19 -6.46 -12.54
CA CYS A 72 -26.03 -5.91 -13.25
C CYS A 72 -25.72 -4.45 -12.84
N SER A 73 -26.77 -3.66 -12.59
CA SER A 73 -26.63 -2.24 -12.26
C SER A 73 -26.14 -2.05 -10.82
N ALA A 74 -26.77 -2.74 -9.86
CA ALA A 74 -26.34 -2.74 -8.46
C ALA A 74 -24.90 -3.29 -8.32
N TRP A 75 -24.56 -4.36 -9.03
CA TRP A 75 -23.20 -4.90 -9.09
C TRP A 75 -22.18 -3.87 -9.56
N ARG A 76 -22.46 -3.21 -10.70
CA ARG A 76 -21.54 -2.22 -11.28
C ARG A 76 -21.33 -1.04 -10.34
N LEU A 77 -22.41 -0.49 -9.78
CA LEU A 77 -22.35 0.64 -8.85
C LEU A 77 -21.56 0.28 -7.59
N LYS A 78 -21.87 -0.87 -6.97
CA LYS A 78 -21.19 -1.33 -5.76
C LYS A 78 -19.70 -1.55 -6.01
N MET A 79 -19.35 -2.21 -7.12
CA MET A 79 -17.97 -2.46 -7.50
C MET A 79 -17.21 -1.15 -7.76
N GLN A 80 -17.80 -0.19 -8.48
CA GLN A 80 -17.18 1.12 -8.73
C GLN A 80 -16.89 1.86 -7.42
N HIS A 81 -17.89 1.94 -6.53
CA HIS A 81 -17.71 2.58 -5.23
C HIS A 81 -16.60 1.92 -4.41
N SER A 82 -16.63 0.58 -4.29
CA SER A 82 -15.62 -0.16 -3.54
C SER A 82 -14.21 -0.04 -4.13
N LEU A 83 -14.07 0.00 -5.46
CA LEU A 83 -12.78 0.18 -6.13
C LEU A 83 -12.21 1.59 -5.88
N LEU A 84 -13.04 2.62 -5.95
CA LEU A 84 -12.63 4.01 -5.68
C LEU A 84 -12.17 4.16 -4.22
N GLN A 85 -12.95 3.63 -3.27
CA GLN A 85 -12.59 3.66 -1.86
C GLN A 85 -11.26 2.91 -1.62
N PHE A 86 -11.10 1.72 -2.20
CA PHE A 86 -9.86 0.95 -2.08
C PHE A 86 -8.66 1.69 -2.71
N GLU A 87 -8.85 2.39 -3.82
CA GLU A 87 -7.81 3.20 -4.45
C GLU A 87 -7.36 4.33 -3.54
N GLU A 88 -8.31 5.08 -2.98
CA GLU A 88 -8.05 6.19 -2.06
C GLU A 88 -7.31 5.70 -0.82
N GLU A 89 -7.80 4.65 -0.16
CA GLU A 89 -7.15 4.03 1.01
C GLU A 89 -5.72 3.57 0.68
N THR A 90 -5.52 2.98 -0.50
CA THR A 90 -4.19 2.55 -0.96
C THR A 90 -3.25 3.74 -1.16
N LEU A 91 -3.73 4.85 -1.74
CA LEU A 91 -2.93 6.06 -1.95
C LEU A 91 -2.55 6.71 -0.63
N VAL A 92 -3.48 6.82 0.30
CA VAL A 92 -3.25 7.34 1.66
C VAL A 92 -2.20 6.49 2.37
N TRP A 93 -2.37 5.16 2.39
CA TRP A 93 -1.40 4.26 3.02
C TRP A 93 0.01 4.38 2.40
N GLN A 94 0.12 4.50 1.08
CA GLN A 94 1.41 4.71 0.42
C GLN A 94 2.04 6.05 0.79
N ALA A 95 1.26 7.12 0.89
CA ALA A 95 1.73 8.44 1.29
C ALA A 95 2.21 8.42 2.75
N GLU A 96 1.46 7.78 3.64
CA GLU A 96 1.82 7.58 5.05
C GLU A 96 3.10 6.75 5.18
N ALA A 97 3.22 5.63 4.46
CA ALA A 97 4.42 4.80 4.46
C ALA A 97 5.66 5.59 4.00
N LYS A 98 5.52 6.42 2.96
CA LYS A 98 6.60 7.32 2.50
C LYS A 98 6.96 8.36 3.58
N ARG A 99 5.97 8.98 4.22
CA ARG A 99 6.16 9.95 5.31
C ARG A 99 6.88 9.31 6.50
N GLN A 100 6.46 8.11 6.92
CA GLN A 100 7.09 7.35 7.99
C GLN A 100 8.54 7.00 7.65
N SER A 101 8.82 6.56 6.41
CA SER A 101 10.18 6.28 5.96
C SER A 101 11.08 7.52 5.99
N TRP A 102 10.58 8.67 5.53
CA TRP A 102 11.32 9.94 5.58
C TRP A 102 11.59 10.39 7.02
N ASN A 103 10.58 10.34 7.90
CA ASN A 103 10.73 10.63 9.33
C ASN A 103 11.78 9.72 9.97
N GLN A 104 11.74 8.42 9.69
CA GLN A 104 12.70 7.45 10.23
C GLN A 104 14.13 7.73 9.74
N ARG A 105 14.31 8.12 8.47
CA ARG A 105 15.62 8.53 7.93
C ARG A 105 16.15 9.78 8.62
N ASN A 106 15.30 10.79 8.84
CA ASN A 106 15.71 12.03 9.51
C ASN A 106 16.05 11.80 10.98
N LEU A 107 15.27 10.99 11.70
CA LEU A 107 15.56 10.59 13.07
C LEU A 107 16.95 9.92 13.16
N ARG A 108 17.25 8.99 12.26
CA ARG A 108 18.58 8.35 12.17
C ARG A 108 19.69 9.35 11.83
N ALA A 109 19.45 10.30 10.93
CA ALA A 109 20.43 11.30 10.54
C ALA A 109 20.77 12.31 11.67
N GLY A 110 19.84 12.51 12.61
CA GLY A 110 19.98 13.39 13.77
C GLY A 110 20.52 12.71 15.03
N GLN A 111 20.55 11.37 15.10
CA GLN A 111 21.15 10.65 16.23
C GLN A 111 22.68 10.61 16.11
N GLY A 112 23.38 11.12 17.13
CA GLY A 112 24.82 10.91 17.32
C GLY A 112 25.77 11.93 16.68
N ARG A 113 25.31 13.15 16.36
CA ARG A 113 26.24 14.24 16.00
C ARG A 113 26.41 15.17 17.19
N ASP A 114 27.49 14.99 17.93
CA ASP A 114 27.92 15.97 18.92
C ASP A 114 28.18 17.29 18.18
N CYS A 115 27.30 18.28 18.40
CA CYS A 115 27.35 19.57 17.73
C CYS A 115 28.37 20.47 18.42
N ILE A 116 29.60 20.02 18.60
CA ILE A 116 30.65 20.74 19.33
C ILE A 116 31.45 21.61 18.36
N CYS A 117 31.68 22.86 18.73
CA CYS A 117 32.53 23.77 17.96
C CYS A 117 34.00 23.34 18.04
N PRO A 118 34.68 23.04 16.92
CA PRO A 118 36.06 22.56 16.96
C PRO A 118 37.08 23.62 17.41
N GLN A 119 36.74 24.92 17.33
CA GLN A 119 37.66 26.00 17.73
C GLN A 119 37.47 26.46 19.18
N ARG A 120 36.24 26.44 19.70
CA ARG A 120 35.93 26.94 21.06
C ARG A 120 35.47 25.87 22.02
N GLY A 121 35.24 24.64 21.57
CA GLY A 121 34.70 23.55 22.38
C GLY A 121 33.24 23.72 22.83
N ASN A 122 32.57 24.80 22.43
CA ASN A 122 31.19 25.07 22.85
C ASN A 122 30.19 24.13 22.17
N LEU A 123 29.25 23.60 22.96
CA LEU A 123 28.14 22.79 22.46
C LEU A 123 27.11 23.69 21.76
N CYS A 124 26.80 23.39 20.51
CA CYS A 124 25.79 24.06 19.71
C CYS A 124 24.47 23.27 19.74
N HIS A 125 23.34 23.96 19.64
CA HIS A 125 22.01 23.36 19.82
C HIS A 125 21.55 22.46 18.66
N SER A 126 22.18 22.57 17.47
CA SER A 126 21.92 21.74 16.30
C SER A 126 23.07 21.79 15.30
N GLN A 127 23.12 20.87 14.34
CA GLN A 127 24.16 20.85 13.29
C GLN A 127 24.11 22.08 12.38
N ILE A 128 22.91 22.60 12.11
CA ILE A 128 22.72 23.85 11.38
C ILE A 128 23.23 25.03 12.21
N GLY A 129 22.92 25.05 13.51
CA GLY A 129 23.44 26.04 14.45
C GLY A 129 24.98 26.01 14.53
N LEU A 130 25.58 24.82 14.59
CA LEU A 130 27.03 24.63 14.53
C LEU A 130 27.61 25.19 13.22
N SER A 131 27.00 24.87 12.08
CA SER A 131 27.46 25.32 10.75
C SER A 131 27.41 26.84 10.58
N SER A 132 26.39 27.49 11.13
CA SER A 132 26.29 28.95 11.16
C SER A 132 27.27 29.57 12.16
N HIS A 133 27.40 28.96 13.35
CA HIS A 133 28.34 29.41 14.38
C HIS A 133 29.79 29.34 13.88
N THR A 134 30.22 28.23 13.27
CA THR A 134 31.61 28.07 12.77
C THR A 134 31.97 29.13 11.73
N ARG A 135 31.04 29.54 10.87
CA ARG A 135 31.26 30.62 9.89
C ARG A 135 31.59 31.97 10.55
N CYS A 136 31.00 32.28 11.71
CA CYS A 136 31.29 33.51 12.47
C CYS A 136 32.49 33.34 13.41
N CYS A 137 32.65 32.14 13.98
CA CYS A 137 33.71 31.79 14.91
C CYS A 137 35.10 31.87 14.25
N PHE A 138 35.22 31.35 13.01
CA PHE A 138 36.45 31.40 12.23
C PHE A 138 36.86 32.82 11.81
N ARG A 139 35.89 33.72 11.60
CA ARG A 139 36.16 35.14 11.27
C ARG A 139 36.69 35.92 12.48
N THR A 140 36.19 35.60 13.66
CA THR A 140 36.61 36.27 14.90
C THR A 140 37.95 35.77 15.42
N SER A 141 38.30 34.49 15.21
CA SER A 141 39.63 33.96 15.52
C SER A 141 40.75 34.56 14.65
N LEU A 142 40.44 34.95 13.40
CA LEU A 142 41.40 35.60 12.50
C LEU A 142 41.65 37.08 12.87
N GLN A 143 40.69 37.75 13.51
CA GLN A 143 40.83 39.15 13.92
C GLN A 143 41.57 39.32 15.27
N SER A 144 41.61 38.30 16.12
CA SER A 144 42.38 38.33 17.37
C SER A 144 43.88 38.02 17.21
N THR A 145 44.35 37.83 15.96
CA THR A 145 45.74 37.42 15.64
C THR A 145 46.44 38.46 14.77
N ILE A 146 46.22 39.74 15.03
CA ILE A 146 47.01 40.83 14.45
C ILE A 146 47.56 41.64 15.64
N PRO A 147 48.91 41.73 15.80
CA PRO A 147 49.54 42.42 16.93
C PRO A 147 49.27 43.92 16.94
#